data_AF-A0A1M5JBA9-F1
#
_entry.id   AF-A0A1M5JBA9-F1
#
_cell.length_a   1.000
_cell.length_b   1.000
_cell.length_c   1.000
_cell.angle_alpha   90.00
_cell.angle_beta   90.00
_cell.angle_gamma   90.00
#
_symmetry.space_group_name_H-M   'P 1'
#
loop_
_entity.id
_entity.type
_entity.pdbx_description
1 polymer ?
#
loop_
_entity_poly.entity_id
_entity_poly.type
_entity_poly.pdbx_seq_one_letter_code
_entity_poly.pdbx_strand_id
1 'polypeptide(L)'
;MIPFRLNKLQFQDRYRGCLNRLSVQAIKEIQQLLTRPVPSDIKAAEVQIFVGVDDPYLPSAWIYFEGKNNRVDPTDMSIFPRRSIELGLGLGTLEEFDDRYFTDNFGGKDIVANVLKTWFAECWWKAGGWSYAVPATVSVHDQYGDASAIELSEHGLG
;
A
#
# COMPACT_ATOMS: atom_id res chain seq x y z
N MET A 1 -20.29 -0.99 -10.38
CA MET A 1 -20.73 -0.20 -9.22
C MET A 1 -21.51 -1.04 -8.21
N ILE A 2 -21.04 -1.12 -6.96
CA ILE A 2 -21.70 -1.78 -5.82
C ILE A 2 -22.67 -0.77 -5.15
N PRO A 3 -23.97 -1.09 -5.01
CA PRO A 3 -24.97 -0.13 -4.54
C PRO A 3 -24.89 0.15 -3.04
N PHE A 4 -25.26 1.36 -2.61
CA PHE A 4 -25.30 1.78 -1.21
C PHE A 4 -26.42 1.10 -0.40
N ARG A 5 -26.17 -0.14 0.03
CA ARG A 5 -27.10 -0.97 0.83
C ARG A 5 -26.43 -1.74 1.96
N LEU A 6 -25.12 -1.63 2.05
CA LEU A 6 -24.29 -2.34 3.03
C LEU A 6 -24.09 -1.46 4.27
N ASN A 7 -24.16 -2.05 5.45
CA ASN A 7 -23.65 -1.42 6.65
C ASN A 7 -22.10 -1.40 6.65
N LYS A 8 -21.48 -0.75 7.63
CA LYS A 8 -20.02 -0.60 7.71
C LYS A 8 -19.25 -1.92 7.67
N LEU A 9 -19.70 -2.92 8.43
CA LEU A 9 -19.05 -4.23 8.47
C LEU A 9 -19.17 -4.96 7.13
N GLN A 10 -20.36 -4.96 6.53
CA GLN A 10 -20.59 -5.56 5.22
C GLN A 10 -19.79 -4.86 4.11
N PHE A 11 -19.67 -3.53 4.18
CA PHE A 11 -18.82 -2.76 3.28
C PHE A 11 -17.35 -3.14 3.43
N GLN A 12 -16.85 -3.21 4.66
CA GLN A 12 -15.49 -3.66 4.99
C GLN A 12 -15.21 -5.05 4.40
N ASP A 13 -16.08 -6.02 4.66
CA ASP A 13 -15.94 -7.40 4.18
C ASP A 13 -16.01 -7.47 2.65
N ARG A 14 -16.92 -6.71 2.04
CA ARG A 14 -17.05 -6.65 0.57
C ARG A 14 -15.78 -6.07 -0.06
N TYR A 15 -15.26 -4.97 0.49
CA TYR A 15 -14.03 -4.33 0.02
C TYR A 15 -12.83 -5.27 0.18
N ARG A 16 -12.70 -5.91 1.35
CA ARG A 16 -11.66 -6.92 1.62
C ARG A 16 -11.75 -8.09 0.64
N GLY A 17 -12.95 -8.57 0.34
CA GLY A 17 -13.19 -9.59 -0.67
C GLY A 17 -12.72 -9.18 -2.06
N CYS A 18 -12.86 -7.89 -2.42
CA CYS A 18 -12.34 -7.37 -3.68
C CYS A 18 -10.81 -7.40 -3.73
N LEU A 19 -10.15 -6.93 -2.66
CA LEU A 19 -8.69 -6.98 -2.54
C LEU A 19 -8.14 -8.40 -2.55
N ASN A 20 -8.81 -9.34 -1.87
CA ASN A 20 -8.36 -10.73 -1.82
C ASN A 20 -8.26 -11.39 -3.21
N ARG A 21 -9.04 -10.92 -4.21
CA ARG A 21 -8.92 -11.40 -5.59
C ARG A 21 -7.67 -10.89 -6.30
N LEU A 22 -7.09 -9.78 -5.83
CA LEU A 22 -5.86 -9.20 -6.35
C LEU A 22 -4.59 -9.76 -5.66
N SER A 23 -4.74 -10.48 -4.54
CA SER A 23 -3.61 -10.93 -3.71
C SER A 23 -2.54 -11.70 -4.49
N VAL A 24 -2.93 -12.58 -5.43
CA VAL A 24 -1.95 -13.36 -6.20
C VAL A 24 -1.06 -12.45 -7.05
N GLN A 25 -1.65 -11.46 -7.73
CA GLN A 25 -0.90 -10.48 -8.51
C GLN A 25 -0.05 -9.59 -7.60
N ALA A 26 -0.65 -9.06 -6.52
CA ALA A 26 0.05 -8.19 -5.57
C ALA A 26 1.27 -8.89 -4.96
N ILE A 27 1.14 -10.15 -4.53
CA ILE A 27 2.25 -10.94 -3.99
C ILE A 27 3.37 -11.09 -5.03
N LYS A 28 3.02 -11.38 -6.30
CA LYS A 28 4.02 -11.52 -7.36
C LYS A 28 4.76 -10.20 -7.63
N GLU A 29 4.05 -9.08 -7.67
CA GLU A 29 4.64 -7.75 -7.83
C GLU A 29 5.60 -7.42 -6.69
N ILE A 30 5.18 -7.69 -5.44
CA ILE A 30 6.02 -7.47 -4.27
C ILE A 30 7.24 -8.40 -4.32
N GLN A 31 7.09 -9.68 -4.68
CA GLN A 31 8.23 -10.59 -4.86
C GLN A 31 9.26 -10.04 -5.85
N GLN A 32 8.81 -9.49 -6.99
CA GLN A 32 9.72 -8.90 -7.97
C GLN A 32 10.50 -7.71 -7.39
N LEU A 33 9.84 -6.85 -6.61
CA LEU A 33 10.51 -5.77 -5.88
C LEU A 33 11.54 -6.32 -4.88
N LEU A 34 11.15 -7.30 -4.05
CA LEU A 34 11.98 -7.86 -2.98
C LEU A 34 13.26 -8.55 -3.51
N THR A 35 13.25 -9.03 -4.76
CA THR A 35 14.44 -9.61 -5.40
C THR A 35 15.46 -8.59 -5.91
N ARG A 36 15.11 -7.29 -5.92
CA ARG A 36 16.04 -6.24 -6.39
C ARG A 36 17.16 -6.05 -5.36
N PRO A 37 18.43 -5.90 -5.79
CA PRO A 37 19.51 -5.55 -4.89
C PRO A 37 19.22 -4.23 -4.17
N VAL A 38 19.37 -4.23 -2.85
CA VAL A 38 19.27 -3.03 -2.02
C VAL A 38 20.69 -2.53 -1.71
N PRO A 39 21.09 -1.34 -2.20
CA PRO A 39 22.39 -0.78 -1.88
C PRO A 39 22.59 -0.53 -0.38
N SER A 40 23.83 -0.62 0.09
CA SER A 40 24.18 -0.48 1.51
C SER A 40 23.93 0.92 2.09
N ASP A 41 23.77 1.93 1.24
CA ASP A 41 23.47 3.32 1.63
C ASP A 41 21.98 3.56 1.89
N ILE A 42 21.09 2.63 1.48
CA ILE A 42 19.69 2.57 1.93
C ILE A 42 19.65 2.23 3.41
N LYS A 43 18.71 2.84 4.13
CA LYS A 43 18.54 2.74 5.58
C LYS A 43 17.17 2.21 5.95
N ALA A 44 16.15 2.62 5.23
CA ALA A 44 14.77 2.20 5.43
C ALA A 44 13.99 2.28 4.12
N ALA A 45 12.82 1.66 4.11
CA ALA A 45 11.81 1.84 3.09
C ALA A 45 10.45 2.15 3.74
N GLU A 46 9.68 3.05 3.16
CA GLU A 46 8.31 3.33 3.58
C GLU A 46 7.38 3.04 2.40
N VAL A 47 6.33 2.25 2.63
CA VAL A 47 5.23 2.13 1.70
C VAL A 47 4.12 3.09 2.13
N GLN A 48 3.72 3.98 1.24
CA GLN A 48 2.57 4.85 1.45
C GLN A 48 1.41 4.42 0.56
N ILE A 49 0.25 4.26 1.16
CA ILE A 49 -1.01 3.96 0.48
C ILE A 49 -1.79 5.26 0.32
N PHE A 50 -2.20 5.53 -0.91
CA PHE A 50 -3.06 6.64 -1.27
C PHE A 50 -4.46 6.12 -1.48
N VAL A 51 -5.41 6.67 -0.73
CA VAL A 51 -6.83 6.31 -0.81
C VAL A 51 -7.52 7.47 -1.50
N GLY A 52 -7.85 7.31 -2.77
CA GLY A 52 -8.44 8.34 -3.64
C GLY A 52 -9.40 9.28 -2.94
N VAL A 53 -9.00 10.55 -2.83
CA VAL A 53 -9.78 11.53 -2.07
C VAL A 53 -10.84 12.18 -2.96
N ASP A 54 -10.51 12.37 -4.24
CA ASP A 54 -11.33 13.02 -5.25
C ASP A 54 -11.10 12.27 -6.59
N ASP A 55 -12.17 11.73 -7.20
CA ASP A 55 -12.16 11.08 -8.52
C ASP A 55 -11.32 11.90 -9.52
N PRO A 56 -10.23 11.37 -10.15
CA PRO A 56 -10.02 9.97 -10.55
C PRO A 56 -8.75 9.30 -10.00
N TYR A 57 -8.49 9.36 -8.70
CA TYR A 57 -7.36 8.62 -8.13
C TYR A 57 -7.82 7.32 -7.48
N LEU A 58 -7.91 6.26 -8.30
CA LEU A 58 -7.91 4.88 -7.81
C LEU A 58 -6.81 4.70 -6.74
N PRO A 59 -7.03 3.88 -5.71
CA PRO A 59 -6.04 3.72 -4.68
C PRO A 59 -4.72 3.22 -5.28
N SER A 60 -3.60 3.75 -4.79
CA SER A 60 -2.26 3.37 -5.25
C SER A 60 -1.36 3.15 -4.04
N ALA A 61 -0.26 2.43 -4.27
CA ALA A 61 0.76 2.18 -3.26
C ALA A 61 2.13 2.47 -3.84
N TRP A 62 2.93 3.22 -3.10
CA TRP A 62 4.27 3.63 -3.50
C TRP A 62 5.25 3.25 -2.42
N ILE A 63 6.39 2.67 -2.79
CA ILE A 63 7.51 2.46 -1.87
C ILE A 63 8.55 3.56 -2.07
N TYR A 64 9.03 4.13 -0.97
CA TYR A 64 10.03 5.18 -0.91
C TYR A 64 11.26 4.64 -0.18
N PHE A 65 12.44 4.87 -0.75
CA PHE A 65 13.70 4.42 -0.16
C PHE A 65 14.45 5.57 0.48
N GLU A 66 14.76 5.43 1.76
CA GLU A 66 15.53 6.41 2.54
C GLU A 66 16.99 6.01 2.61
N GLY A 67 17.90 6.99 2.54
CA GLY A 67 19.34 6.74 2.61
C GLY A 67 20.15 8.02 2.74
N LYS A 68 21.47 7.89 2.83
CA LYS A 68 22.38 9.01 3.16
C LYS A 68 22.54 10.06 2.05
N ASN A 69 22.60 9.60 0.79
CA ASN A 69 22.97 10.45 -0.34
C ASN A 69 21.84 10.50 -1.36
N ASN A 70 21.06 11.58 -1.30
CA ASN A 70 19.96 11.81 -2.24
C ASN A 70 20.46 11.75 -3.68
N ARG A 71 19.83 10.89 -4.48
CA ARG A 71 20.02 10.85 -5.93
C ARG A 71 18.68 11.13 -6.61
N VAL A 72 18.73 11.85 -7.73
CA VAL A 72 17.58 12.06 -8.60
C VAL A 72 18.01 11.70 -10.01
N ASP A 73 17.63 10.51 -10.43
CA ASP A 73 17.84 10.04 -11.80
C ASP A 73 16.55 9.38 -12.28
N PRO A 74 15.75 10.05 -13.13
CA PRO A 74 14.46 9.54 -13.57
C PRO A 74 14.60 8.34 -14.53
N THR A 75 15.80 8.09 -15.07
CA THR A 75 16.05 6.99 -16.01
C THR A 75 16.57 5.74 -15.31
N ASP A 76 17.02 5.85 -14.07
CA ASP A 76 17.52 4.74 -13.28
C ASP A 76 16.37 3.94 -12.64
N MET A 77 16.31 2.65 -13.00
CA MET A 77 15.29 1.71 -12.53
C MET A 77 15.73 0.91 -11.28
N SER A 78 16.96 1.14 -10.79
CA SER A 78 17.48 0.55 -9.57
C SER A 78 16.94 1.22 -8.30
N ILE A 79 17.23 0.63 -7.14
CA ILE A 79 16.94 1.21 -5.83
C ILE A 79 18.07 2.17 -5.47
N PHE A 80 17.74 3.41 -5.07
CA PHE A 80 18.67 4.41 -4.57
C PHE A 80 17.95 5.37 -3.60
N PRO A 81 18.68 6.15 -2.77
CA PRO A 81 18.03 7.08 -1.84
C PRO A 81 17.15 8.12 -2.54
N ARG A 82 15.91 8.29 -2.06
CA ARG A 82 14.79 9.07 -2.64
C ARG A 82 14.13 8.47 -3.87
N ARG A 83 14.51 7.27 -4.29
CA ARG A 83 13.72 6.55 -5.29
C ARG A 83 12.36 6.23 -4.70
N SER A 84 11.31 6.60 -5.42
CA SER A 84 9.96 6.08 -5.21
C SER A 84 9.59 5.12 -6.34
N ILE A 85 8.85 4.06 -6.05
CA ILE A 85 8.38 3.09 -7.04
C ILE A 85 6.90 2.85 -6.79
N GLU A 86 6.07 3.06 -7.81
CA GLU A 86 4.66 2.64 -7.77
C GLU A 86 4.59 1.12 -7.84
N LEU A 87 3.80 0.52 -6.96
CA LEU A 87 3.59 -0.92 -6.91
C LEU A 87 2.39 -1.29 -7.80
N GLY A 88 2.62 -2.12 -8.81
CA GLY A 88 1.62 -2.63 -9.75
C GLY A 88 0.60 -3.61 -9.17
N LEU A 89 -0.05 -3.25 -8.06
CA LEU A 89 -0.91 -4.13 -7.25
C LEU A 89 -2.25 -4.49 -7.92
N GLY A 90 -2.57 -3.90 -9.07
CA GLY A 90 -3.84 -4.14 -9.79
C GLY A 90 -5.04 -3.39 -9.20
N LEU A 91 -4.82 -2.43 -8.30
CA LEU A 91 -5.87 -1.68 -7.60
C LEU A 91 -6.81 -0.91 -8.54
N GLY A 92 -6.35 -0.54 -9.74
CA GLY A 92 -7.20 0.09 -10.76
C GLY A 92 -8.26 -0.83 -11.37
N THR A 93 -8.28 -2.12 -11.00
CA THR A 93 -9.30 -3.09 -11.44
C THR A 93 -10.34 -3.39 -10.36
N LEU A 94 -10.29 -2.68 -9.23
CA LEU A 94 -11.27 -2.84 -8.16
C LEU A 94 -12.68 -2.50 -8.65
N GLU A 95 -13.67 -3.22 -8.13
CA GLU A 95 -15.07 -2.87 -8.35
C GLU A 95 -15.34 -1.47 -7.80
N GLU A 96 -15.99 -0.62 -8.59
CA GLU A 96 -16.48 0.69 -8.13
C GLU A 96 -17.54 0.51 -7.03
N PHE A 97 -17.46 1.33 -5.99
CA PHE A 97 -18.48 1.44 -4.95
C PHE A 97 -19.23 2.75 -5.13
N ASP A 98 -20.52 2.76 -4.79
CA ASP A 98 -21.32 3.99 -4.78
C ASP A 98 -20.68 5.07 -3.89
N ASP A 99 -20.56 6.30 -4.40
CA ASP A 99 -19.87 7.42 -3.73
C ASP A 99 -20.40 7.73 -2.34
N ARG A 100 -21.65 7.38 -2.05
CA ARG A 100 -22.26 7.55 -0.72
C ARG A 100 -21.50 6.81 0.37
N TYR A 101 -20.79 5.73 0.04
CA TYR A 101 -19.89 5.05 0.97
C TYR A 101 -18.73 5.94 1.45
N PHE A 102 -18.26 6.86 0.62
CA PHE A 102 -17.09 7.69 0.89
C PHE A 102 -17.44 9.08 1.44
N THR A 103 -18.72 9.36 1.68
CA THR A 103 -19.16 10.55 2.39
C THR A 103 -18.78 10.50 3.88
N ASP A 104 -18.56 11.65 4.49
CA ASP A 104 -18.20 11.75 5.92
C ASP A 104 -19.23 11.09 6.85
N ASN A 105 -20.50 11.06 6.44
CA ASN A 105 -21.58 10.41 7.21
C ASN A 105 -21.40 8.89 7.32
N PHE A 106 -20.94 8.23 6.25
CA PHE A 106 -20.65 6.80 6.29
C PHE A 106 -19.23 6.53 6.79
N GLY A 107 -18.25 7.37 6.44
CA GLY A 107 -16.85 7.21 6.86
C GLY A 107 -16.16 6.02 6.16
N GLY A 108 -16.50 5.75 4.90
CA GLY A 108 -15.91 4.64 4.16
C GLY A 108 -14.42 4.81 3.88
N LYS A 109 -13.92 6.06 3.82
CA LYS A 109 -12.49 6.38 3.60
C LYS A 109 -11.59 5.73 4.65
N ASP A 110 -11.94 5.84 5.94
CA ASP A 110 -11.17 5.22 7.03
C ASP A 110 -11.24 3.69 6.99
N ILE A 111 -12.40 3.15 6.62
CA ILE A 111 -12.59 1.70 6.50
C ILE A 111 -11.69 1.17 5.38
N VAL A 112 -11.75 1.74 4.18
CA VAL A 112 -10.93 1.25 3.05
C VAL A 112 -9.45 1.48 3.30
N ALA A 113 -9.05 2.57 3.95
CA ALA A 113 -7.67 2.84 4.33
C ALA A 113 -7.10 1.74 5.22
N ASN A 114 -7.80 1.40 6.31
CA ASN A 114 -7.36 0.36 7.24
C ASN A 114 -7.36 -1.03 6.61
N VAL A 115 -8.39 -1.35 5.82
CA VAL A 115 -8.49 -2.64 5.12
C VAL A 115 -7.38 -2.81 4.09
N LEU A 116 -7.11 -1.77 3.29
CA LEU A 116 -6.08 -1.78 2.26
C LEU A 116 -4.67 -1.90 2.87
N LYS A 117 -4.38 -1.13 3.92
CA LYS A 117 -3.12 -1.22 4.68
C LYS A 117 -2.88 -2.62 5.25
N THR A 118 -3.89 -3.20 5.88
CA THR A 118 -3.81 -4.55 6.45
C THR A 118 -3.62 -5.61 5.36
N TRP A 119 -4.40 -5.52 4.28
CA TRP A 119 -4.27 -6.44 3.15
C TRP A 119 -2.89 -6.36 2.48
N PHE A 120 -2.34 -5.15 2.33
CA PHE A 120 -1.01 -4.94 1.78
C PHE A 120 0.05 -5.63 2.64
N ALA A 121 0.04 -5.40 3.95
CA ALA A 121 0.99 -6.02 4.89
C ALA A 121 0.95 -7.55 4.80
N GLU A 122 -0.24 -8.14 4.75
CA GLU A 122 -0.39 -9.59 4.55
C GLU A 122 0.20 -10.09 3.23
N CYS A 123 0.00 -9.34 2.13
CA CYS A 123 0.59 -9.69 0.83
C CYS A 123 2.11 -9.58 0.87
N TRP A 124 2.63 -8.55 1.53
CA TRP A 124 4.06 -8.34 1.72
C TRP A 124 4.71 -9.50 2.48
N TRP A 125 4.13 -9.93 3.60
CA TRP A 125 4.67 -11.06 4.36
C TRP A 125 4.58 -12.37 3.57
N LYS A 126 3.48 -12.61 2.86
CA LYS A 126 3.34 -13.77 1.96
C LYS A 126 4.32 -13.76 0.79
N ALA A 127 4.79 -12.58 0.39
CA ALA A 127 5.86 -12.42 -0.60
C ALA A 127 7.27 -12.68 -0.04
N GLY A 128 7.41 -12.95 1.26
CA GLY A 128 8.70 -13.14 1.94
C GLY A 128 9.31 -11.85 2.47
N GLY A 129 8.56 -10.75 2.46
CA GLY A 129 9.09 -9.43 2.81
C GLY A 129 9.41 -9.23 4.29
N TRP A 130 9.06 -10.18 5.17
CA TRP A 130 9.48 -10.14 6.57
C TRP A 130 11.01 -10.12 6.72
N SER A 131 11.72 -10.82 5.83
CA SER A 131 13.19 -10.86 5.78
C SER A 131 13.80 -9.83 4.82
N TYR A 132 13.09 -8.73 4.54
CA TYR A 132 13.61 -7.70 3.66
C TYR A 132 14.84 -7.01 4.26
N ALA A 133 15.80 -6.64 3.40
CA ALA A 133 17.16 -6.27 3.80
C ALA A 133 17.26 -4.99 4.64
N VAL A 134 16.21 -4.18 4.69
CA VAL A 134 16.15 -2.92 5.44
C VAL A 134 14.80 -2.82 6.16
N PRO A 135 14.73 -2.07 7.28
CA PRO A 135 13.47 -1.69 7.91
C PRO A 135 12.45 -1.20 6.88
N ALA A 136 11.26 -1.78 6.92
CA ALA A 136 10.15 -1.43 6.05
C ALA A 136 8.87 -1.23 6.86
N THR A 137 8.10 -0.20 6.53
CA THR A 137 6.79 0.07 7.11
C THR A 137 5.75 0.34 6.03
N VAL A 138 4.46 0.20 6.35
CA VAL A 138 3.36 0.70 5.53
C VAL A 138 2.47 1.66 6.32
N SER A 139 2.14 2.79 5.70
CA SER A 139 1.27 3.84 6.23
C SER A 139 0.24 4.28 5.17
N VAL A 140 -0.76 5.05 5.58
CA VAL A 140 -1.72 5.71 4.68
C VAL A 140 -1.40 7.21 4.65
N HIS A 141 -1.28 7.81 3.46
CA HIS A 141 -0.74 9.16 3.28
C HIS A 141 -1.59 10.28 3.92
N ASP A 142 -2.91 10.28 3.73
CA ASP A 142 -3.78 11.44 4.04
C ASP A 142 -4.48 11.37 5.41
N GLN A 143 -3.83 10.79 6.42
CA GLN A 143 -4.38 10.64 7.79
C GLN A 143 -5.71 9.85 7.89
N TYR A 144 -6.15 9.20 6.81
CA TYR A 144 -7.29 8.28 6.87
C TYR A 144 -6.96 7.01 7.63
N GLY A 145 -7.97 6.43 8.26
CA GLY A 145 -7.83 5.22 9.05
C GLY A 145 -7.36 5.52 10.48
N ASP A 146 -6.56 4.63 11.04
CA ASP A 146 -6.07 4.71 12.43
C ASP A 146 -4.74 5.46 12.59
N ALA A 147 -4.21 6.05 11.50
CA ALA A 147 -2.91 6.73 11.41
C ALA A 147 -1.68 5.88 11.82
N SER A 148 -1.85 4.60 12.13
CA SER A 148 -0.74 3.73 12.55
C SER A 148 0.07 3.26 11.35
N ALA A 149 1.38 3.05 11.52
CA ALA A 149 2.18 2.30 10.57
C ALA A 149 2.17 0.81 10.95
N ILE A 150 2.23 -0.08 9.95
CA ILE A 150 2.47 -1.52 10.17
C ILE A 150 3.92 -1.82 9.78
N GLU A 151 4.65 -2.51 10.65
CA GLU A 151 5.98 -3.04 10.34
C GLU A 151 5.89 -4.16 9.30
N LEU A 152 6.69 -4.06 8.25
CA LEU A 152 6.72 -4.99 7.13
C LEU A 152 7.91 -5.96 7.21
N SER A 153 8.94 -5.64 7.97
CA SER A 153 10.17 -6.43 8.12
C SER A 153 10.57 -6.60 9.58
N GLU A 154 11.37 -7.62 9.87
CA GLU A 154 11.87 -7.91 11.23
C GLU A 154 12.79 -6.82 11.80
N HIS A 155 13.38 -6.01 10.93
CA HIS A 155 14.17 -4.85 11.33
C HIS A 155 13.21 -3.69 11.64
N GLY A 156 12.71 -3.61 12.88
CA GLY A 156 11.98 -2.43 13.34
C GLY A 156 12.82 -1.16 13.19
N LEU A 157 12.18 0.01 13.11
CA LEU A 157 12.87 1.29 13.16
C LEU A 157 13.43 1.48 14.59
N GLY A 158 14.67 1.02 14.81
CA GLY A 158 15.42 1.20 16.05
C GLY A 158 16.05 2.57 16.18
#